data_AF-A0A5X8MSI6-F1
#
_entry.id   AF-A0A5X8MSI6-F1
#
_cell.length_a   1.000
_cell.length_b   1.000
_cell.length_c   1.000
_cell.angle_alpha   90.00
_cell.angle_beta   90.00
_cell.angle_gamma   90.00
#
_symmetry.space_group_name_H-M   'P 1'
#
loop_
_entity.id
_entity.type
_entity.pdbx_description
1 polymer ?
#
loop_
_entity_poly.entity_id
_entity_poly.type
_entity_poly.pdbx_seq_one_letter_code
_entity_poly.pdbx_strand_id
1 'polypeptide(L)'
;MRYSCEIAGLHAENKDGTERKKIVRKYLGQDRGKNVQIALIREKDNQYDKNAIAAYVVIDSILRGKALLIGYLDRETAEEVSYFLDSGGVIGDVQIERVWIPHLSHVTPAVHISFDASWSEEDVEYLEEQKDCGEEEQRTTPIEHRDSNQEQSKEPAYRLAYIWLVVIILIVWGLTRI
;
A
#
# COMPACT_ATOMS: atom_id res chain seq x y z
N MET A 1 -14.69 12.64 -2.45
CA MET A 1 -13.77 13.15 -3.50
C MET A 1 -13.51 12.05 -4.54
N ARG A 2 -13.14 12.37 -5.78
CA ARG A 2 -12.82 11.36 -6.82
C ARG A 2 -11.39 11.55 -7.32
N TYR A 3 -10.62 10.46 -7.38
CA TYR A 3 -9.28 10.43 -7.92
C TYR A 3 -9.25 9.76 -9.29
N SER A 4 -8.34 10.17 -10.17
CA SER A 4 -7.97 9.46 -11.39
C SER A 4 -6.46 9.46 -11.52
N CYS A 5 -5.86 8.27 -11.63
CA CYS A 5 -4.41 8.11 -11.63
C CYS A 5 -3.96 6.91 -12.47
N GLU A 6 -2.69 6.90 -12.85
CA GLU A 6 -2.05 5.76 -13.51
C GLU A 6 -1.34 4.87 -12.49
N ILE A 7 -1.52 3.55 -12.60
CA ILE A 7 -0.83 2.59 -11.74
C ILE A 7 0.67 2.58 -12.06
N ALA A 8 1.48 2.93 -11.06
CA ALA A 8 2.93 2.92 -11.13
C ALA A 8 3.52 1.51 -10.89
N GLY A 9 4.77 1.31 -11.31
CA GLY A 9 5.54 0.11 -10.99
C GLY A 9 5.14 -1.15 -11.76
N LEU A 10 4.43 -1.02 -12.89
CA LEU A 10 4.00 -2.12 -13.75
C LEU A 10 5.15 -2.89 -14.42
N HIS A 11 6.32 -2.27 -14.55
CA HIS A 11 7.52 -2.87 -15.15
C HIS A 11 8.26 -3.83 -14.19
N ALA A 12 7.98 -3.75 -12.89
CA ALA A 12 8.69 -4.50 -11.86
C ALA A 12 8.13 -5.93 -11.68
N GLU A 13 8.89 -6.74 -10.94
CA GLU A 13 8.51 -8.08 -10.51
C GLU A 13 7.93 -8.05 -9.08
N ASN A 14 7.05 -9.00 -8.79
CA ASN A 14 6.58 -9.28 -7.44
C ASN A 14 7.62 -10.10 -6.67
N LYS A 15 7.44 -10.20 -5.34
CA LYS A 15 8.35 -10.97 -4.45
C LYS A 15 8.49 -12.45 -4.85
N ASP A 16 7.49 -13.00 -5.54
CA ASP A 16 7.47 -14.38 -6.05
C ASP A 16 8.11 -14.53 -7.45
N GLY A 17 8.70 -13.46 -8.00
CA GLY A 17 9.27 -13.42 -9.35
C GLY A 17 8.25 -13.23 -10.48
N THR A 18 6.95 -13.08 -10.15
CA THR A 18 5.94 -12.83 -11.17
C THR A 18 6.05 -11.39 -11.70
N GLU A 19 6.24 -11.24 -13.01
CA GLU A 19 6.20 -9.93 -13.66
C GLU A 19 4.79 -9.32 -13.61
N ARG A 20 4.67 -8.10 -13.08
CA ARG A 20 3.39 -7.39 -12.97
C ARG A 20 2.73 -7.13 -14.32
N LYS A 21 3.52 -6.79 -15.35
CA LYS A 21 3.04 -6.65 -16.73
C LYS A 21 2.38 -7.93 -17.28
N LYS A 22 2.83 -9.13 -16.87
CA LYS A 22 2.19 -10.39 -17.31
C LYS A 22 0.81 -10.56 -16.66
N ILE A 23 0.66 -10.16 -15.40
CA ILE A 23 -0.63 -10.16 -14.69
C ILE A 23 -1.61 -9.23 -15.41
N VAL A 24 -1.21 -7.98 -15.66
CA VAL A 24 -2.05 -7.01 -16.38
C VAL A 24 -2.47 -7.51 -17.75
N ARG A 25 -1.54 -8.04 -18.55
CA ARG A 25 -1.86 -8.59 -19.87
C ARG A 25 -2.85 -9.74 -19.80
N LYS A 26 -2.67 -10.65 -18.84
CA LYS A 26 -3.49 -11.84 -18.68
C LYS A 26 -4.92 -11.52 -18.24
N TYR A 27 -5.08 -10.60 -17.27
CA TYR A 27 -6.36 -10.38 -16.60
C TYR A 27 -7.09 -9.13 -17.06
N LEU A 28 -6.36 -8.11 -17.53
CA LEU A 28 -6.95 -6.85 -18.00
C LEU A 28 -6.97 -6.75 -19.53
N GLY A 29 -6.34 -7.69 -20.26
CA GLY A 29 -6.15 -7.59 -21.71
C GLY A 29 -7.05 -8.40 -22.63
N GLN A 30 -7.79 -9.38 -22.11
CA GLN A 30 -8.76 -10.14 -22.88
C GLN A 30 -10.14 -9.91 -22.25
N ASP A 31 -11.08 -9.39 -23.05
CA ASP A 31 -12.46 -9.05 -22.65
C ASP A 31 -12.58 -8.21 -21.36
N ARG A 32 -12.37 -6.89 -21.50
CA ARG A 32 -12.67 -5.80 -20.55
C ARG A 32 -13.13 -6.28 -19.16
N GLY A 33 -12.23 -6.83 -18.35
CA GLY A 33 -12.36 -7.00 -16.90
C GLY A 33 -13.74 -7.41 -16.36
N LYS A 34 -14.56 -8.19 -17.08
CA LYS A 34 -15.99 -8.34 -16.72
C LYS A 34 -16.24 -9.00 -15.37
N ASN A 35 -15.21 -9.61 -14.78
CA ASN A 35 -15.19 -10.12 -13.41
C ASN A 35 -13.85 -9.83 -12.71
N VAL A 36 -13.23 -8.69 -13.05
CA VAL A 36 -11.94 -8.30 -12.47
C VAL A 36 -12.13 -6.98 -11.74
N GLN A 37 -11.89 -7.02 -10.43
CA GLN A 37 -11.89 -5.84 -9.58
C GLN A 37 -10.46 -5.41 -9.29
N ILE A 38 -10.27 -4.12 -9.02
CA ILE A 38 -9.03 -3.62 -8.46
C ILE A 38 -9.27 -3.28 -7.00
N ALA A 39 -8.40 -3.78 -6.12
CA ALA A 39 -8.36 -3.39 -4.72
C ALA A 39 -7.13 -2.52 -4.46
N LEU A 40 -7.32 -1.42 -3.74
CA LEU A 40 -6.26 -0.56 -3.26
C LEU A 40 -6.02 -0.86 -1.77
N ILE A 41 -4.79 -1.20 -1.40
CA ILE A 41 -4.44 -1.62 -0.05
C ILE A 41 -3.25 -0.81 0.45
N ARG A 42 -3.43 -0.21 1.63
CA ARG A 42 -2.39 0.52 2.35
C ARG A 42 -1.28 -0.43 2.82
N GLU A 43 -0.03 -0.17 2.42
CA GLU A 43 1.16 -0.90 2.88
C GLU A 43 2.08 -0.01 3.72
N LYS A 44 1.78 0.15 5.02
CA LYS A 44 2.55 1.01 5.94
C LYS A 44 4.01 0.58 6.09
N ASP A 45 4.25 -0.73 6.04
CA ASP A 45 5.57 -1.34 6.24
C ASP A 45 6.35 -1.52 4.92
N ASN A 46 5.95 -0.83 3.85
CA ASN A 46 6.69 -0.88 2.59
C ASN A 46 8.06 -0.21 2.76
N GLN A 47 9.12 -0.97 2.50
CA GLN A 47 10.51 -0.55 2.76
C GLN A 47 10.99 0.63 1.90
N TYR A 48 10.29 0.95 0.81
CA TYR A 48 10.70 2.00 -0.14
C TYR A 48 9.86 3.27 0.02
N ASP A 49 8.58 3.12 0.35
CA ASP A 49 7.65 4.24 0.49
C ASP A 49 6.67 3.96 1.63
N LYS A 50 6.82 4.72 2.73
CA LYS A 50 5.93 4.60 3.88
C LYS A 50 4.48 4.91 3.54
N ASN A 51 4.19 5.64 2.46
CA ASN A 51 2.84 6.03 2.03
C ASN A 51 2.26 5.06 0.99
N ALA A 52 2.95 3.97 0.66
CA ALA A 52 2.57 3.07 -0.42
C ALA A 52 1.10 2.59 -0.32
N ILE A 53 0.38 2.75 -1.42
CA ILE A 53 -0.94 2.17 -1.68
C ILE A 53 -0.80 1.19 -2.84
N ALA A 54 -0.85 -0.09 -2.53
CA ALA A 54 -0.68 -1.17 -3.49
C ALA A 54 -1.99 -1.47 -4.24
N ALA A 55 -1.89 -1.63 -5.56
CA ALA A 55 -3.01 -1.98 -6.43
C ALA A 55 -2.98 -3.46 -6.77
N TYR A 56 -4.05 -4.16 -6.45
CA TYR A 56 -4.23 -5.59 -6.66
C TYR A 56 -5.34 -5.87 -7.65
N VAL A 57 -5.09 -6.74 -8.62
CA VAL A 57 -6.14 -7.39 -9.41
C VAL A 57 -6.75 -8.51 -8.58
N VAL A 58 -8.04 -8.40 -8.29
CA VAL A 58 -8.84 -9.42 -7.60
C VAL A 58 -9.61 -10.22 -8.63
N ILE A 59 -9.39 -11.54 -8.62
CA ILE A 59 -10.03 -12.47 -9.53
C ILE A 59 -10.98 -13.33 -8.71
N ASP A 60 -12.27 -13.14 -8.93
CA ASP A 60 -13.30 -13.98 -8.35
C ASP A 60 -13.29 -15.35 -9.04
N SER A 61 -12.89 -16.37 -8.29
CA SER A 61 -12.96 -17.77 -8.70
C SER A 61 -13.82 -18.52 -7.69
N ILE A 62 -14.70 -19.38 -8.22
CA ILE A 62 -15.68 -20.21 -7.49
C ILE A 62 -15.05 -20.98 -6.31
N LEU A 63 -13.73 -21.23 -6.33
CA LEU A 63 -13.06 -22.05 -5.32
C LEU A 63 -12.01 -21.33 -4.46
N ARG A 64 -11.61 -20.08 -4.79
CA ARG A 64 -10.66 -19.24 -4.02
C ARG A 64 -10.43 -17.91 -4.74
N GLY A 65 -10.82 -16.79 -4.12
CA GLY A 65 -10.42 -15.46 -4.58
C GLY A 65 -8.90 -15.33 -4.56
N LYS A 66 -8.30 -14.81 -5.64
CA LYS A 66 -6.85 -14.54 -5.72
C LYS A 66 -6.65 -13.04 -5.94
N ALA A 67 -5.87 -12.41 -5.07
CA ALA A 67 -5.39 -11.05 -5.25
C ALA A 67 -3.96 -11.08 -5.80
N LEU A 68 -3.70 -10.32 -6.86
CA LEU A 68 -2.42 -10.25 -7.55
C LEU A 68 -1.94 -8.81 -7.63
N LEU A 69 -0.81 -8.50 -7.00
CA LEU A 69 -0.21 -7.17 -7.04
C LEU A 69 0.15 -6.81 -8.50
N ILE A 70 -0.37 -5.69 -8.98
CA ILE A 70 -0.05 -5.14 -10.30
C ILE A 70 0.80 -3.87 -10.22
N GLY A 71 0.77 -3.15 -9.10
CA GLY A 71 1.54 -1.92 -8.96
C GLY A 71 1.13 -1.14 -7.72
N TYR A 72 1.36 0.16 -7.77
CA TYR A 72 1.04 1.10 -6.69
C TYR A 72 0.36 2.33 -7.28
N LEU A 73 -0.34 3.09 -6.46
CA LEU A 73 -0.66 4.48 -6.83
C LEU A 73 0.64 5.26 -7.04
N ASP A 74 0.60 6.30 -7.86
CA ASP A 74 1.72 7.24 -7.95
C ASP A 74 1.98 7.91 -6.60
N ARG A 75 3.19 8.43 -6.42
CA ARG A 75 3.68 8.90 -5.13
C ARG A 75 2.85 10.07 -4.56
N GLU A 76 2.41 10.98 -5.43
CA GLU A 76 1.67 12.17 -5.03
C GLU A 76 0.30 11.77 -4.50
N THR A 77 -0.46 10.99 -5.29
CA THR A 77 -1.75 10.43 -4.88
C THR A 77 -1.60 9.56 -3.63
N ALA A 78 -0.55 8.72 -3.55
CA ALA A 78 -0.34 7.84 -2.41
C ALA A 78 -0.08 8.60 -1.11
N GLU A 79 0.66 9.71 -1.16
CA GLU A 79 0.94 10.53 0.02
C GLU A 79 -0.36 11.06 0.66
N GLU A 80 -1.21 11.69 -0.13
CA GLU A 80 -2.49 12.23 0.32
C GLU A 80 -3.43 11.12 0.80
N VAL A 81 -3.67 10.11 -0.04
CA VAL A 81 -4.57 8.99 0.26
C VAL A 81 -4.13 8.22 1.51
N SER A 82 -2.83 8.03 1.71
CA SER A 82 -2.30 7.29 2.86
C SER A 82 -2.64 7.94 4.19
N TYR A 83 -2.63 9.28 4.26
CA TYR A 83 -2.98 10.01 5.47
C TYR A 83 -4.44 9.76 5.85
N PHE A 84 -5.35 9.86 4.88
CA PHE A 84 -6.77 9.68 5.15
C PHE A 84 -7.11 8.23 5.51
N LEU A 85 -6.51 7.26 4.83
CA LEU A 85 -6.66 5.85 5.20
C LEU A 85 -6.15 5.57 6.61
N ASP A 86 -5.05 6.20 7.01
CA ASP A 86 -4.50 6.06 8.35
C ASP A 86 -5.39 6.69 9.43
N SER A 87 -6.23 7.66 9.03
CA SER A 87 -7.21 8.35 9.87
C SER A 87 -8.61 7.73 9.83
N GLY A 88 -8.78 6.57 9.18
CA GLY A 88 -10.04 5.84 9.09
C GLY A 88 -10.93 6.21 7.90
N GLY A 89 -10.42 7.01 6.96
CA GLY A 89 -11.04 7.24 5.66
C GLY A 89 -11.15 5.95 4.85
N VAL A 90 -12.09 5.93 3.90
CA VAL A 90 -12.43 4.75 3.12
C VAL A 90 -12.36 5.07 1.63
N ILE A 91 -11.70 4.20 0.88
CA ILE A 91 -11.78 4.16 -0.58
C ILE A 91 -13.02 3.35 -0.97
N GLY A 92 -13.85 3.93 -1.84
CA GLY A 92 -15.01 3.31 -2.44
C GLY A 92 -14.67 2.38 -3.60
N ASP A 93 -15.58 2.29 -4.57
CA ASP A 93 -15.39 1.42 -5.74
C ASP A 93 -14.23 1.93 -6.63
N VAL A 94 -13.42 1.00 -7.13
CA VAL A 94 -12.28 1.30 -8.00
C VAL A 94 -12.62 0.87 -9.41
N GLN A 95 -12.74 1.86 -10.30
CA GLN A 95 -13.09 1.67 -11.69
C GLN A 95 -11.85 1.70 -12.57
N ILE A 96 -11.75 0.74 -13.48
CA ILE A 96 -10.72 0.74 -14.53
C ILE A 96 -11.22 1.66 -15.65
N GLU A 97 -10.60 2.83 -15.79
CA GLU A 97 -10.96 3.81 -16.83
C GLU A 97 -10.38 3.42 -18.18
N ARG A 98 -9.09 3.06 -18.20
CA ARG A 98 -8.36 2.75 -19.43
C ARG A 98 -7.25 1.75 -19.18
N VAL A 99 -7.16 0.76 -20.05
CA VAL A 99 -6.02 -0.16 -20.10
C VAL A 99 -5.42 -0.09 -21.50
N TRP A 100 -4.13 0.27 -21.57
CA TRP A 100 -3.37 0.22 -22.81
C TRP A 100 -2.40 -0.95 -22.76
N ILE A 101 -2.52 -1.84 -23.74
CA ILE A 101 -1.72 -3.05 -23.83
C ILE A 101 -0.97 -3.05 -25.16
N PRO A 102 0.36 -2.84 -25.15
CA PRO A 102 1.13 -2.83 -26.38
C PRO A 102 1.23 -4.24 -26.96
N HIS A 103 1.22 -4.36 -28.28
CA HIS A 103 1.36 -5.65 -28.99
C HIS A 103 2.68 -6.36 -28.66
N LEU A 104 3.75 -5.58 -28.48
CA LEU A 104 5.06 -6.10 -28.11
C LEU A 104 5.08 -6.45 -26.61
N SER A 105 5.40 -7.70 -26.30
CA SER A 105 5.35 -8.26 -24.94
C SER A 105 6.32 -7.61 -23.96
N HIS A 106 7.46 -7.09 -24.44
CA HIS A 106 8.49 -6.47 -23.61
C HIS A 106 8.09 -5.07 -23.14
N VAL A 107 7.22 -4.37 -23.89
CA VAL A 107 6.78 -3.02 -23.55
C VAL A 107 5.80 -3.08 -22.36
N THR A 108 5.95 -2.14 -21.43
CA THR A 108 5.12 -2.06 -20.22
C THR A 108 3.71 -1.55 -20.58
N PRO A 109 2.63 -2.21 -20.13
CA PRO A 109 1.26 -1.69 -20.25
C PRO A 109 1.07 -0.41 -19.43
N ALA A 110 -0.02 0.31 -19.69
CA ALA A 110 -0.51 1.39 -18.82
C ALA A 110 -1.91 1.06 -18.33
N VAL A 111 -2.18 1.35 -17.05
CA VAL A 111 -3.48 1.10 -16.40
C VAL A 111 -3.89 2.39 -15.69
N HIS A 112 -4.98 3.00 -16.14
CA HIS A 112 -5.61 4.12 -15.46
C HIS A 112 -6.83 3.65 -14.70
N ILE A 113 -6.94 4.11 -13.47
CA ILE A 113 -8.05 3.83 -12.58
C ILE A 113 -8.62 5.13 -12.05
N SER A 114 -9.87 5.06 -11.62
CA SER A 114 -10.49 6.07 -10.78
C SER A 114 -11.15 5.45 -9.58
N PHE A 115 -11.22 6.16 -8.48
CA PHE A 115 -11.92 5.69 -7.29
C PHE A 115 -12.51 6.87 -6.53
N ASP A 116 -13.63 6.61 -5.87
CA ASP A 116 -14.25 7.56 -4.96
C ASP A 116 -13.66 7.38 -3.55
N ALA A 117 -13.58 8.46 -2.80
CA ALA A 117 -13.06 8.49 -1.45
C ALA A 117 -14.04 9.20 -0.50
N SER A 118 -14.04 8.79 0.77
CA SER A 118 -14.99 9.26 1.78
C SER A 118 -14.75 10.69 2.28
N TRP A 119 -13.60 11.29 2.00
CA TRP A 119 -13.24 12.65 2.39
C TRP A 119 -13.53 13.66 1.26
N SER A 120 -13.55 14.95 1.59
CA SER A 120 -13.84 16.05 0.67
C SER A 120 -12.57 16.80 0.24
N GLU A 121 -12.73 17.78 -0.66
CA GLU A 121 -11.62 18.65 -1.07
C GLU A 121 -11.19 19.59 0.08
N GLU A 122 -12.15 20.04 0.90
CA GLU A 122 -11.87 20.88 2.07
C GLU A 122 -11.04 20.12 3.13
N ASP A 123 -11.28 18.81 3.27
CA ASP A 123 -10.46 17.96 4.14
C ASP A 123 -9.00 17.91 3.66
N VAL A 124 -8.77 17.92 2.34
CA VAL A 124 -7.43 17.91 1.73
C VAL A 124 -6.74 19.26 1.92
N GLU A 125 -7.44 20.36 1.62
CA GLU A 125 -6.93 21.72 1.80
C GLU A 125 -6.47 21.96 3.25
N TYR A 126 -7.25 21.49 4.23
CA TYR A 126 -6.87 21.55 5.64
C TYR A 126 -5.55 20.83 5.95
N LEU A 127 -5.26 19.71 5.28
CA LEU A 127 -4.00 18.99 5.46
C LEU A 127 -2.82 19.73 4.85
N GLU A 128 -3.01 20.35 3.69
CA GLU A 128 -1.99 21.16 3.04
C GLU A 128 -1.62 22.36 3.90
N GLU A 129 -2.61 23.06 4.45
CA GLU A 129 -2.39 24.17 5.40
C GLU A 129 -1.60 23.73 6.64
N GLN A 130 -1.90 22.54 7.19
CA GLN A 130 -1.14 22.00 8.34
C GLN A 130 0.31 21.66 7.98
N LYS A 131 0.58 21.17 6.76
CA LYS A 131 1.94 20.89 6.30
C LYS A 131 2.74 22.19 6.17
N ASP A 132 2.16 23.22 5.55
CA ASP A 132 2.83 24.52 5.34
C ASP A 132 3.12 25.24 6.67
N CYS A 133 2.18 25.20 7.62
CA CYS A 133 2.38 25.81 8.94
C CYS A 133 3.43 25.07 9.80
N GLY A 134 3.70 23.78 9.53
CA GLY A 134 4.66 22.97 10.26
C GLY A 134 6.12 23.12 9.80
N GLU A 135 6.37 23.67 8.60
CA GLU A 135 7.72 23.80 8.03
C GLU A 135 8.48 25.05 8.49
N GLU A 136 7.81 26.09 8.99
CA GLU A 136 8.48 27.32 9.45
C GLU A 136 9.22 27.14 10.79
N GLU A 137 8.87 26.15 11.62
CA GLU A 137 9.44 26.00 12.97
C GLU A 137 10.79 25.26 13.00
N GLN A 138 11.29 24.73 11.88
CA GLN A 138 12.54 23.94 11.83
C GLN A 138 13.73 24.63 11.13
N ARG A 139 13.61 25.88 10.68
CA ARG A 139 14.66 26.57 9.90
C ARG A 139 15.58 27.52 10.67
N THR A 140 15.76 27.36 11.99
CA THR A 140 16.88 28.00 12.71
C THR A 140 17.63 27.04 13.62
N THR A 141 18.80 26.58 13.18
CA THR A 141 19.89 26.08 14.05
C THR A 141 21.23 26.63 13.50
N PRO A 142 22.26 26.87 14.33
CA PRO A 142 23.19 25.78 14.68
C PRO A 142 23.88 25.83 16.06
N ILE A 143 23.97 24.64 16.68
CA ILE A 143 25.14 24.00 17.34
C ILE A 143 26.00 24.85 18.31
N GLU A 144 25.99 24.53 19.63
CA GLU A 144 27.18 24.04 20.35
C GLU A 144 26.90 23.55 21.79
N HIS A 145 27.72 22.56 22.19
CA HIS A 145 28.03 22.09 23.55
C HIS A 145 27.13 21.05 24.25
N ARG A 146 27.57 19.77 24.21
CA ARG A 146 28.44 19.14 25.25
C ARG A 146 27.98 17.74 25.67
N ASP A 147 28.96 16.84 25.65
CA ASP A 147 29.00 15.44 26.08
C ASP A 147 28.09 15.04 27.27
N SER A 148 27.47 13.85 27.19
CA SER A 148 27.93 12.65 27.94
C SER A 148 26.92 11.48 27.91
N ASN A 149 27.50 10.27 27.85
CA ASN A 149 26.94 8.93 27.99
C ASN A 149 25.67 8.76 28.85
N GLN A 150 24.74 7.94 28.38
CA GLN A 150 24.40 6.67 29.06
C GLN A 150 23.59 5.73 28.16
N GLU A 151 24.15 4.54 27.93
CA GLU A 151 23.41 3.34 27.55
C GLU A 151 22.30 3.05 28.55
N GLN A 152 21.08 2.83 28.04
CA GLN A 152 20.19 1.86 28.66
C GLN A 152 19.30 1.24 27.58
N SER A 153 19.77 0.10 27.08
CA SER A 153 18.98 -0.87 26.31
C SER A 153 17.69 -1.19 27.07
N LYS A 154 16.56 -0.69 26.58
CA LYS A 154 15.24 -1.21 26.92
C LYS A 154 14.83 -2.15 25.81
N GLU A 155 15.08 -3.44 26.01
CA GLU A 155 14.39 -4.47 25.24
C GLU A 155 12.88 -4.27 25.40
N PRO A 156 12.12 -4.18 24.29
CA PRO A 156 10.70 -3.93 24.40
C PRO A 156 9.98 -5.22 24.83
N ALA A 157 9.18 -5.10 25.89
CA ALA A 157 8.46 -6.17 26.57
C ALA A 157 7.57 -7.07 25.68
N TYR A 158 7.33 -6.69 24.41
CA TYR A 158 6.59 -7.50 23.45
C TYR A 158 7.35 -8.74 22.98
N ARG A 159 8.69 -8.79 23.08
CA ARG A 159 9.46 -9.99 22.68
C ARG A 159 9.27 -11.17 23.65
N LEU A 160 9.09 -10.91 24.94
CA LEU A 160 8.78 -11.96 25.92
C LEU A 160 7.33 -12.45 25.77
N ALA A 161 6.38 -11.55 25.47
CA ALA A 161 4.99 -11.93 25.25
C ALA A 161 4.82 -12.90 24.06
N TYR A 162 5.59 -12.70 22.97
CA TYR A 162 5.55 -13.56 21.80
C TYR A 162 6.09 -14.97 22.09
N ILE A 163 7.17 -15.08 22.86
CA ILE A 163 7.76 -16.38 23.22
C ILE A 163 6.78 -17.20 24.07
N TRP A 164 6.10 -16.58 25.03
CA TRP A 164 5.10 -17.27 25.85
C TRP A 164 3.85 -17.68 25.04
N LEU A 165 3.41 -16.88 24.07
CA LEU A 165 2.28 -17.21 23.21
C LEU A 165 2.57 -18.47 22.35
N VAL A 166 3.77 -18.56 21.77
CA VAL A 166 4.19 -19.71 20.95
C VAL A 166 4.29 -20.99 21.78
N VAL A 167 4.80 -20.91 23.02
CA VAL A 167 4.88 -22.07 23.93
C VAL A 167 3.49 -22.58 24.31
N ILE A 168 2.53 -21.70 24.59
CA ILE A 168 1.15 -22.09 24.93
C ILE A 168 0.48 -22.79 23.74
N ILE A 169 0.64 -22.27 22.52
CA ILE A 169 0.06 -22.87 21.31
C ILE A 169 0.62 -24.27 21.09
N LEU A 170 1.92 -24.48 21.26
CA LEU A 170 2.55 -25.80 21.09
C LEU A 170 2.10 -26.82 22.14
N ILE A 171 1.88 -26.40 23.39
CA ILE A 171 1.36 -27.28 24.45
C ILE A 171 -0.09 -27.70 24.15
N VAL A 172 -0.94 -26.77 23.72
CA VAL A 172 -2.35 -27.05 23.37
C VAL A 172 -2.45 -27.97 22.14
N TRP A 173 -1.57 -27.79 21.15
CA TRP A 173 -1.51 -28.68 19.98
C TRP A 173 -0.95 -30.07 20.29
N GLY A 174 -0.04 -30.19 21.27
CA GLY A 174 0.48 -31.49 21.72
C GLY A 174 -0.55 -32.33 22.48
N LEU A 175 -1.40 -31.70 23.28
CA LEU A 175 -2.42 -32.37 24.10
C LEU A 175 -3.66 -32.84 23.32
N THR A 176 -3.90 -32.31 22.12
CA THR A 176 -5.04 -32.70 21.27
C THR A 176 -4.73 -33.85 20.30
N ARG A 177 -3.49 -34.38 20.33
CA ARG A 177 -3.05 -35.50 19.49
C ARG A 177 -2.70 -36.79 20.27
N ILE A 178 -3.07 -36.87 21.55
CA ILE A 178 -3.02 -38.09 22.38
C ILE A 178 -4.45 -38.54 22.64
#